data_AF-A0A1V5XFR3-F1
#
_entry.id   AF-A0A1V5XFR3-F1
#
_cell.length_a   1.000
_cell.length_b   1.000
_cell.length_c   1.000
_cell.angle_alpha   90.00
_cell.angle_beta   90.00
_cell.angle_gamma   90.00
#
_symmetry.space_group_name_H-M   'P 1'
#
loop_
_entity.id
_entity.type
_entity.pdbx_description
1 polymer ?
#
loop_
_entity_poly.entity_id
_entity_poly.type
_entity_poly.pdbx_seq_one_letter_code
_entity_poly.pdbx_strand_id
1 'polypeptide(L)' 'MGNIGPGQLLLIALIVLLIFGAGRIAEIGKGLGAGIRNFKKGLHEDDEDEKKQLTEGSKDNDKNA' A
#
# COMPACT_ATOMS: atom_id res chain seq x y z
N MET A 1 6.22 -12.72 -34.13
CA MET A 1 5.89 -13.18 -32.76
C MET A 1 5.03 -12.10 -32.13
N GLY A 2 3.74 -12.38 -31.89
CA GLY A 2 2.74 -11.38 -31.54
C GLY A 2 3.04 -10.70 -30.20
N ASN A 3 3.24 -9.39 -30.23
CA ASN A 3 3.31 -8.59 -29.01
C ASN A 3 1.89 -8.49 -28.45
N ILE A 4 1.64 -9.11 -27.30
CA ILE A 4 0.43 -8.86 -26.50
C ILE A 4 0.50 -7.39 -26.09
N GLY A 5 -0.18 -6.55 -26.87
CA GLY A 5 -0.22 -5.12 -26.63
C GLY A 5 -1.16 -4.76 -25.49
N PRO A 6 -1.06 -3.54 -24.94
CA PRO A 6 -1.97 -3.04 -23.90
C PRO A 6 -3.45 -3.21 -24.26
N GLY A 7 -3.80 -3.11 -25.55
CA GLY A 7 -5.16 -3.30 -26.04
C GLY A 7 -5.71 -4.72 -25.87
N GLN A 8 -4.90 -5.76 -26.07
CA GLN A 8 -5.33 -7.15 -25.85
C GLN A 8 -5.50 -7.46 -24.36
N LEU A 9 -4.60 -6.94 -23.51
CA LEU A 9 -4.74 -7.06 -22.05
C LEU A 9 -6.02 -6.39 -21.55
N LEU A 10 -6.36 -5.21 -22.08
CA LEU A 10 -7.59 -4.51 -21.73
C LEU A 10 -8.84 -5.33 -22.11
N LEU A 11 -8.84 -5.94 -23.31
CA LEU A 11 -9.95 -6.78 -23.77
C LEU A 11 -10.14 -8.02 -22.88
N ILE A 12 -9.04 -8.69 -22.51
CA ILE A 12 -9.08 -9.84 -21.59
C ILE A 12 -9.58 -9.39 -20.21
N ALA A 13 -9.06 -8.29 -19.69
CA ALA A 13 -9.49 -7.73 -18.41
C ALA A 13 -10.99 -7.40 -18.41
N LEU A 14 -11.53 -6.89 -19.54
CA LEU A 14 -12.95 -6.62 -19.70
C LEU A 14 -13.79 -7.92 -19.63
N ILE A 15 -13.36 -8.99 -20.31
CA ILE A 15 -14.05 -10.29 -20.27
C ILE A 15 -14.05 -10.86 -18.84
N VAL A 16 -12.90 -10.84 -18.18
CA VAL A 16 -12.77 -11.27 -16.78
C VAL A 16 -13.68 -10.42 -15.88
N LEU A 17 -13.71 -9.10 -16.07
CA LEU A 17 -14.57 -8.20 -15.32
C LEU A 17 -16.07 -8.49 -15.52
N LEU A 18 -16.49 -8.92 -16.71
CA LEU A 18 -17.88 -9.33 -16.95
C LEU A 18 -18.24 -10.64 -16.25
N ILE A 19 -17.32 -11.62 -16.22
CA ILE A 19 -17.55 -12.92 -15.56
C ILE A 19 -17.57 -12.78 -14.04
N PHE A 20 -16.57 -12.09 -13.49
CA PHE A 20 -16.40 -11.96 -12.04
C PHE A 20 -17.17 -10.77 -11.45
N GLY A 21 -17.46 -9.76 -12.27
CA GLY A 21 -18.07 -8.49 -11.85
C GLY A 21 -17.08 -7.55 -11.16
N ALA A 22 -17.38 -6.24 -11.22
CA ALA A 22 -16.58 -5.21 -10.54
C ALA A 22 -16.57 -5.37 -9.00
N GLY A 23 -17.66 -5.90 -8.43
CA GLY A 23 -17.79 -6.13 -6.99
C GLY A 23 -16.76 -7.12 -6.44
N ARG A 24 -16.55 -8.26 -7.12
CA ARG A 24 -15.58 -9.28 -6.68
C ARG A 24 -14.14 -8.80 -6.78
N ILE A 25 -13.79 -8.10 -7.86
CA ILE A 25 -12.46 -7.47 -8.02
C ILE A 25 -12.22 -6.45 -6.88
N ALA A 26 -13.21 -5.61 -6.56
CA ALA A 26 -13.09 -4.62 -5.49
C ALA A 26 -12.99 -5.27 -4.09
N GLU A 27 -13.72 -6.36 -3.85
CA GLU A 27 -13.67 -7.12 -2.59
C GLU A 27 -12.27 -7.74 -2.36
N ILE A 28 -11.72 -8.38 -3.39
CA ILE A 28 -10.35 -8.94 -3.35
C ILE A 28 -9.31 -7.82 -3.22
N GLY A 29 -9.47 -6.73 -3.97
CA GLY A 29 -8.56 -5.58 -3.93
C GLY A 29 -8.52 -4.89 -2.57
N LYS A 30 -9.66 -4.79 -1.86
CA LYS A 30 -9.71 -4.27 -0.49
C LYS A 30 -8.92 -5.15 0.48
N GLY A 31 -9.05 -6.47 0.38
CA GLY A 31 -8.30 -7.43 1.20
C GLY A 31 -6.79 -7.39 0.94
N LEU A 32 -6.40 -7.42 -0.34
CA LEU A 32 -4.99 -7.31 -0.75
C LEU A 32 -4.40 -5.96 -0.35
N GLY A 33 -5.13 -4.86 -0.54
CA GLY A 33 -4.68 -3.51 -0.19
C GLY A 33 -4.47 -3.33 1.32
N ALA A 34 -5.35 -3.88 2.15
CA ALA A 34 -5.16 -3.91 3.60
C ALA A 34 -3.92 -4.74 3.99
N GLY A 35 -3.73 -5.90 3.37
CA GLY A 35 -2.56 -6.75 3.59
C GLY A 35 -1.24 -6.06 3.22
N ILE A 36 -1.16 -5.47 2.02
CA ILE A 36 0.01 -4.72 1.56
C ILE A 36 0.27 -3.51 2.45
N ARG A 37 -0.77 -2.79 2.88
CA ARG A 37 -0.63 -1.64 3.79
C ARG A 37 -0.06 -2.05 5.14
N ASN A 38 -0.56 -3.14 5.73
CA ASN A 38 -0.05 -3.64 7.00
C ASN A 38 1.37 -4.22 6.86
N PHE A 39 1.65 -4.90 5.76
CA PHE A 39 2.99 -5.39 5.45
C PHE A 39 3.99 -4.24 5.32
N LYS A 40 3.64 -3.18 4.57
CA LYS A 40 4.48 -1.98 4.45
C LYS A 40 4.68 -1.28 5.79
N LYS A 41 3.65 -1.21 6.64
CA LYS A 41 3.74 -0.64 7.98
C LYS A 41 4.69 -1.45 8.87
N GLY A 42 4.55 -2.78 8.93
CA GLY A 42 5.46 -3.61 9.71
C GLY A 42 6.92 -3.46 9.26
N LEU A 43 7.16 -3.39 7.94
CA LEU A 43 8.49 -3.11 7.40
C LEU A 43 9.02 -1.70 7.73
N HIS A 44 8.14 -0.70 7.91
CA HIS A 44 8.53 0.67 8.27
C HIS A 44 8.58 0.90 9.78
N GLU A 45 7.82 0.17 10.60
CA GLU A 45 7.88 0.26 12.06
C GLU A 45 9.24 -0.25 12.57
N ASP A 46 9.79 -1.32 11.96
CA ASP A 46 11.16 -1.76 12.20
C ASP A 46 12.22 -0.68 11.84
N ASP A 47 11.94 0.21 10.88
CA ASP A 47 12.81 1.34 10.48
C ASP A 47 12.52 2.65 11.26
N GLU A 48 11.29 2.85 11.76
CA GLU A 48 10.85 4.05 12.49
C GLU A 48 11.14 3.98 13.99
N ASP A 49 11.25 2.78 14.58
CA ASP A 49 11.69 2.59 15.96
C ASP A 49 13.16 3.03 16.18
N GLU A 50 13.97 3.08 15.10
CA GLU A 50 15.28 3.74 15.12
C GLU A 50 15.21 5.28 14.96
N LYS A 51 14.18 5.82 14.30
CA LYS A 51 14.08 7.27 14.01
C LYS A 51 13.29 8.08 15.05
N LYS A 52 12.34 7.48 15.77
CA LYS A 52 11.56 8.19 16.81
C LYS A 52 12.33 8.47 18.09
N GLN A 53 13.46 7.81 18.31
CA GLN A 53 14.33 8.07 19.48
C GLN A 53 15.24 9.30 19.31
N LEU A 54 15.31 9.89 18.10
CA LEU A 54 16.21 11.01 17.78
C LEU A 54 15.54 12.39 17.74
N THR A 55 14.21 12.50 17.85
CA THR A 55 13.51 13.79 17.63
C THR A 55 12.63 14.31 18.78
N GLU A 56 12.56 13.63 19.94
CA GLU A 56 11.71 14.07 21.07
C GLU A 56 12.46 14.55 22.33
N GLY A 57 13.79 14.80 22.23
CA GLY A 57 14.63 15.17 23.38
C GLY A 57 15.05 16.64 23.53
N SER A 58 14.57 17.60 22.72
CA SER A 58 15.14 18.97 22.72
C SER A 58 14.13 20.12 22.70
N LYS A 59 13.06 20.05 23.52
CA LYS A 59 12.17 21.22 23.66
C LYS A 59 11.52 21.45 25.02
N ASP A 60 12.20 21.13 26.11
CA ASP A 60 11.81 21.61 27.45
C ASP A 60 13.05 21.90 28.30
N ASN A 61 13.67 23.07 28.10
CA ASN A 61 14.53 23.74 29.09
C ASN A 61 14.66 25.24 28.74
N ASP A 62 13.51 25.89 28.54
CA ASP A 62 13.40 27.36 28.51
C ASP A 62 12.30 27.71 29.52
N LYS A 63 12.64 27.75 30.83
CA LYS A 63 11.81 28.35 31.91
C LYS A 63 12.33 28.34 33.36
N ASN A 64 13.59 28.03 33.67
CA ASN A 64 14.06 28.26 35.04
C ASN A 64 15.58 28.45 35.18
N ALA A 65 15.94 29.52 35.90
CA ALA A 65 17.26 29.94 36.39
C ALA A 65 18.16 30.74 35.44
#